data_AF-A0AA96CDJ5-F1
#
_entry.id   AF-A0AA96CDJ5-F1
#
_cell.length_a   1.000
_cell.length_b   1.000
_cell.length_c   1.000
_cell.angle_alpha   90.00
_cell.angle_beta   90.00
_cell.angle_gamma   90.00
#
_symmetry.space_group_name_H-M   'P 1'
#
loop_
_entity.id
_entity.type
_entity.pdbx_description
1 polymer ?
#
loop_
_entity_poly.entity_id
_entity_poly.type
_entity_poly.pdbx_seq_one_letter_code
_entity_poly.pdbx_strand_id
1 'polypeptide(L)'
;MGQKPALGGEQAGTEPRAEDGGKQAATIGTIERRAELGGEPAAPDPEAEALTPDDALALARENFRFSAMRNAYYHSARLRFYEAQHRALMFGIVLTGTAGVANIFTAYAGDRWFAGITALLATLDLVFDLRGKAQLHDSLKRRYFILLARLEERPEAGARQMAKWQSRIYSITAEEPVTYRAVDAVAHNEAIDTLGLDPDDKQALTKSQYRWRHFYTAQGVTFPYAREVASAGDSKP
;
A
#
# COMPACT_ATOMS: atom_id res chain seq x y z
N MET A 1 65.89 17.76 5.45
CA MET A 1 65.61 16.51 4.71
C MET A 1 64.22 16.03 5.09
N GLY A 2 63.31 15.91 4.13
CA GLY A 2 61.93 15.45 4.35
C GLY A 2 60.91 16.32 3.61
N GLN A 3 60.87 16.20 2.29
CA GLN A 3 59.98 16.91 1.37
C GLN A 3 58.49 16.66 1.65
N LYS A 4 57.69 17.74 1.59
CA LYS A 4 56.23 17.71 1.36
C LYS A 4 55.94 17.29 -0.08
N PRO A 5 54.94 16.42 -0.34
CA PRO A 5 54.33 16.34 -1.66
C PRO A 5 53.16 17.32 -1.76
N ALA A 6 53.18 18.11 -2.83
CA ALA A 6 52.04 18.86 -3.33
C ALA A 6 51.23 17.94 -4.24
N LEU A 7 49.91 17.94 -4.10
CA LEU A 7 48.99 17.38 -5.09
C LEU A 7 48.03 18.49 -5.51
N GLY A 8 48.26 19.00 -6.72
CA GLY A 8 47.26 19.70 -7.51
C GLY A 8 46.49 18.69 -8.35
N GLY A 9 45.19 18.91 -8.48
CA GLY A 9 44.29 18.18 -9.34
C GLY A 9 43.16 19.11 -9.79
N GLU A 10 43.15 19.39 -11.08
CA GLU A 10 42.32 20.35 -11.80
C GLU A 10 40.94 19.74 -12.15
N GLN A 11 39.90 20.57 -12.02
CA GLN A 11 38.58 20.65 -12.67
C GLN A 11 37.91 19.39 -13.28
N ALA A 12 36.62 19.20 -12.98
CA ALA A 12 35.49 19.33 -13.92
C ALA A 12 34.21 18.63 -13.40
N GLY A 13 33.05 19.25 -13.64
CA GLY A 13 31.85 18.50 -14.04
C GLY A 13 30.64 18.51 -13.10
N THR A 14 29.70 19.40 -13.44
CA THR A 14 28.24 19.19 -13.43
C THR A 14 27.53 18.85 -12.12
N GLU A 15 26.89 19.89 -11.57
CA GLU A 15 25.73 19.77 -10.67
C GLU A 15 24.59 18.97 -11.33
N PRO A 16 23.92 18.05 -10.63
CA PRO A 16 22.67 17.46 -11.12
C PRO A 16 21.54 18.48 -10.95
N ARG A 17 20.96 18.86 -12.09
CA ARG A 17 19.73 19.66 -12.23
C ARG A 17 18.55 18.94 -11.56
N ALA A 18 18.25 19.33 -10.32
CA ALA A 18 17.14 18.82 -9.51
C ALA A 18 15.83 19.59 -9.79
N GLU A 19 15.35 19.62 -11.04
CA GLU A 19 14.16 20.43 -11.40
C GLU A 19 13.00 19.68 -12.09
N ASP A 20 13.10 18.39 -12.43
CA ASP A 20 12.05 17.73 -13.23
C ASP A 20 11.12 16.76 -12.46
N GLY A 21 11.45 16.43 -11.20
CA GLY A 21 10.62 15.52 -10.39
C GLY A 21 9.27 16.12 -9.95
N GLY A 22 9.19 17.45 -9.82
CA GLY A 22 7.99 18.14 -9.30
C GLY A 22 6.82 18.20 -10.29
N LYS A 23 7.09 18.15 -11.60
CA LYS A 23 6.03 18.20 -12.64
C LYS A 23 5.37 16.84 -12.87
N GLN A 24 6.12 15.76 -12.69
CA GLN A 24 5.60 14.40 -12.86
C GLN A 24 4.74 13.97 -11.66
N ALA A 25 5.15 14.33 -10.43
CA ALA A 25 4.36 14.12 -9.21
C ALA A 25 2.99 14.83 -9.25
N ALA A 26 2.97 16.07 -9.76
CA ALA A 26 1.73 16.82 -9.99
C ALA A 26 0.78 16.13 -10.99
N THR A 27 1.31 15.36 -11.94
CA THR A 27 0.51 14.66 -12.96
C THR A 27 -0.11 13.36 -12.41
N ILE A 28 0.62 12.61 -11.59
CA ILE A 28 0.14 11.37 -10.94
C ILE A 28 -1.03 11.68 -9.99
N GLY A 29 -0.91 12.75 -9.18
CA GLY A 29 -1.99 13.20 -8.30
C GLY A 29 -3.21 13.79 -9.03
N THR A 30 -3.02 14.36 -10.22
CA THR A 30 -4.10 15.03 -10.97
C THR A 30 -5.01 14.05 -11.73
N ILE A 31 -4.48 12.91 -12.20
CA ILE A 31 -5.27 11.93 -12.96
C ILE A 31 -6.15 11.07 -12.04
N GLU A 32 -5.66 10.62 -10.88
CA GLU A 32 -6.49 9.89 -9.90
C GLU A 32 -7.60 10.78 -9.30
N ARG A 33 -7.32 12.07 -9.03
CA ARG A 33 -8.28 13.04 -8.48
C ARG A 33 -9.48 13.32 -9.40
N ARG A 34 -9.30 13.21 -10.72
CA ARG A 34 -10.33 13.55 -11.71
C ARG A 34 -11.33 12.41 -11.96
N ALA A 35 -10.91 11.16 -11.77
CA ALA A 35 -11.77 9.99 -11.95
C ALA A 35 -12.69 9.72 -10.74
N GLU A 36 -12.26 10.09 -9.52
CA GLU A 36 -13.00 9.78 -8.29
C GLU A 36 -14.08 10.81 -7.89
N LEU A 37 -14.01 12.07 -8.39
CA LEU A 37 -14.84 13.18 -7.88
C LEU A 37 -16.10 13.51 -8.70
N GLY A 38 -16.40 12.82 -9.79
CA GLY A 38 -17.64 13.04 -10.56
C GLY A 38 -17.86 14.47 -11.08
N GLY A 39 -16.81 15.31 -11.07
CA GLY A 39 -16.85 16.68 -11.56
C GLY A 39 -16.98 16.69 -13.08
N GLU A 40 -17.88 17.52 -13.59
CA GLU A 40 -17.99 17.84 -15.01
C GLU A 40 -16.59 18.16 -15.56
N PRO A 41 -16.17 17.58 -16.70
CA PRO A 41 -14.81 17.76 -17.18
C PRO A 41 -14.59 19.24 -17.45
N ALA A 42 -13.85 19.90 -16.55
CA ALA A 42 -13.31 21.23 -16.83
C ALA A 42 -12.69 21.22 -18.22
N ALA A 43 -13.09 22.16 -19.07
CA ALA A 43 -12.58 22.29 -20.42
C ALA A 43 -11.04 22.11 -20.38
N PRO A 44 -10.46 21.25 -21.24
CA PRO A 44 -9.03 21.03 -21.24
C PRO A 44 -8.36 22.40 -21.34
N ASP A 45 -7.44 22.68 -20.41
CA ASP A 45 -6.68 23.91 -20.41
C ASP A 45 -6.09 24.08 -21.81
N PRO A 46 -6.43 25.15 -22.56
CA PRO A 46 -6.07 25.27 -23.96
C PRO A 46 -4.56 25.36 -24.20
N GLU A 47 -3.78 25.50 -23.12
CA GLU A 47 -2.31 25.53 -23.09
C GLU A 47 -1.67 24.21 -22.61
N ALA A 48 -2.45 23.18 -22.30
CA ALA A 48 -1.90 21.86 -22.00
C ALA A 48 -1.34 21.24 -23.29
N GLU A 49 -0.07 21.51 -23.56
CA GLU A 49 0.71 20.90 -24.63
C GLU A 49 0.46 19.39 -24.62
N ALA A 50 -0.07 18.87 -25.73
CA ALA A 50 -0.42 17.46 -25.83
C ALA A 50 0.85 16.64 -25.58
N LEU A 51 0.83 15.79 -24.55
CA LEU A 51 1.93 14.88 -24.24
C LEU A 51 2.37 14.15 -25.49
N THR A 52 3.69 14.09 -25.72
CA THR A 52 4.21 13.27 -26.81
C THR A 52 3.85 11.80 -26.56
N PRO A 53 3.76 10.96 -27.60
CA PRO A 53 3.49 9.53 -27.42
C PRO A 53 4.47 8.84 -26.46
N ASP A 54 5.73 9.30 -26.45
CA ASP A 54 6.78 8.75 -25.60
C ASP A 54 6.59 9.18 -24.14
N ASP A 55 6.26 10.45 -23.87
CA ASP A 55 5.96 10.94 -22.53
C ASP A 55 4.70 10.27 -21.96
N ALA A 56 3.67 10.08 -22.79
CA ALA A 56 2.45 9.38 -22.40
C ALA A 56 2.73 7.91 -22.02
N LEU A 57 3.64 7.24 -22.74
CA LEU A 57 4.05 5.88 -22.44
C LEU A 57 4.88 5.81 -21.14
N ALA A 58 5.79 6.76 -20.93
CA ALA A 58 6.58 6.86 -19.70
C ALA A 58 5.67 7.06 -18.47
N LEU A 59 4.71 7.99 -18.55
CA LEU A 59 3.72 8.22 -17.51
C LEU A 59 2.85 6.98 -17.26
N ALA A 60 2.42 6.29 -18.32
CA ALA A 60 1.66 5.04 -18.17
C ALA A 60 2.47 3.95 -17.46
N ARG A 61 3.79 3.88 -17.71
CA ARG A 61 4.71 2.95 -17.04
C ARG A 61 4.84 3.27 -15.55
N GLU A 62 5.00 4.54 -15.21
CA GLU A 62 5.09 5.01 -13.82
C GLU A 62 3.79 4.77 -13.05
N ASN A 63 2.66 5.13 -13.63
CA ASN A 63 1.33 4.89 -13.05
C ASN A 63 1.08 3.41 -12.80
N PHE A 64 1.48 2.54 -13.76
CA PHE A 64 1.40 1.10 -13.60
C PHE A 64 2.28 0.61 -12.44
N ARG A 65 3.53 1.09 -12.37
CA ARG A 65 4.48 0.73 -11.30
C ARG A 65 3.94 1.13 -9.93
N PHE A 66 3.48 2.38 -9.82
CA PHE A 66 2.89 2.93 -8.60
C PHE A 66 1.67 2.11 -8.17
N SER A 67 0.72 1.90 -9.08
CA SER A 67 -0.51 1.14 -8.83
C SER A 67 -0.22 -0.29 -8.37
N ALA A 68 0.65 -1.01 -9.08
CA ALA A 68 0.99 -2.38 -8.71
C ALA A 68 1.70 -2.46 -7.35
N MET A 69 2.57 -1.49 -7.04
CA MET A 69 3.27 -1.42 -5.75
C MET A 69 2.33 -1.08 -4.58
N ARG A 70 1.46 -0.08 -4.74
CA ARG A 70 0.42 0.27 -3.76
C ARG A 70 -0.43 -0.95 -3.43
N ASN A 71 -0.95 -1.63 -4.45
CA ASN A 71 -1.78 -2.82 -4.26
C ASN A 71 -0.99 -3.96 -3.56
N ALA A 72 0.27 -4.19 -3.93
CA ALA A 72 1.11 -5.19 -3.26
C ALA A 72 1.28 -4.87 -1.76
N TYR A 73 1.53 -3.62 -1.39
CA TYR A 73 1.63 -3.20 0.00
C TYR A 73 0.30 -3.27 0.76
N TYR A 74 -0.82 -2.94 0.10
CA TYR A 74 -2.15 -3.11 0.66
C TYR A 74 -2.40 -4.58 1.05
N HIS A 75 -2.19 -5.52 0.12
CA HIS A 75 -2.39 -6.94 0.41
C HIS A 75 -1.37 -7.48 1.41
N SER A 76 -0.14 -6.97 1.45
CA SER A 76 0.85 -7.29 2.49
C SER A 76 0.38 -6.85 3.89
N ALA A 77 -0.21 -5.66 4.01
CA ALA A 77 -0.76 -5.18 5.27
C ALA A 77 -1.97 -6.01 5.74
N ARG A 78 -2.87 -6.37 4.82
CA ARG A 78 -4.02 -7.25 5.14
C ARG A 78 -3.58 -8.67 5.50
N LEU A 79 -2.59 -9.23 4.81
CA LEU A 79 -1.98 -10.53 5.14
C LEU A 79 -1.48 -10.54 6.58
N ARG A 80 -0.61 -9.59 6.95
CA ARG A 80 -0.05 -9.49 8.31
C ARG A 80 -1.14 -9.37 9.37
N PHE A 81 -2.21 -8.63 9.11
CA PHE A 81 -3.34 -8.48 10.02
C PHE A 81 -4.10 -9.79 10.27
N TYR A 82 -4.39 -10.56 9.22
CA TYR A 82 -5.07 -11.85 9.38
C TYR A 82 -4.17 -12.91 10.02
N GLU A 83 -2.89 -12.96 9.65
CA GLU A 83 -1.91 -13.84 10.29
C GLU A 83 -1.72 -13.53 11.78
N ALA A 84 -1.75 -12.26 12.15
CA ALA A 84 -1.65 -11.85 13.56
C ALA A 84 -2.88 -12.32 14.36
N GLN A 85 -4.10 -12.14 13.83
CA GLN A 85 -5.32 -12.59 14.49
C GLN A 85 -5.40 -14.11 14.60
N HIS A 86 -5.07 -14.84 13.52
CA HIS A 86 -5.04 -16.30 13.54
C HIS A 86 -4.06 -16.82 14.60
N ARG A 87 -2.84 -16.28 14.65
CA ARG A 87 -1.85 -16.65 15.67
C ARG A 87 -2.31 -16.30 17.09
N ALA A 88 -2.99 -15.18 17.28
CA ALA A 88 -3.53 -14.80 18.58
C ALA A 88 -4.64 -15.77 19.05
N LEU A 89 -5.54 -16.19 18.16
CA LEU A 89 -6.56 -17.19 18.48
C LEU A 89 -5.93 -18.56 18.77
N MET A 90 -4.99 -19.01 17.93
CA MET A 90 -4.27 -20.27 18.14
C MET A 90 -3.51 -20.28 19.47
N PHE A 91 -2.86 -19.17 19.83
CA PHE A 91 -2.22 -19.03 21.12
C PHE A 91 -3.24 -19.16 22.26
N GLY A 92 -4.38 -18.47 22.15
CA GLY A 92 -5.47 -18.58 23.12
C GLY A 92 -6.00 -20.01 23.27
N ILE A 93 -6.24 -20.70 22.16
CA ILE A 93 -6.68 -22.11 22.13
C ILE A 93 -5.68 -23.01 22.86
N VAL A 94 -4.38 -22.88 22.58
CA VAL A 94 -3.35 -23.70 23.23
C VAL A 94 -3.27 -23.38 24.73
N LEU A 95 -3.32 -22.10 25.10
CA LEU A 95 -3.25 -21.67 26.49
C LEU A 95 -4.44 -22.19 27.31
N THR A 96 -5.67 -21.98 26.82
CA THR A 96 -6.88 -22.40 27.53
C THR A 96 -7.10 -23.91 27.46
N GLY A 97 -6.68 -24.55 26.36
CA GLY A 97 -6.74 -26.00 26.22
C GLY A 97 -5.80 -26.69 27.21
N THR A 98 -4.58 -26.17 27.36
CA THR A 98 -3.61 -26.68 28.35
C THR A 98 -4.10 -26.49 29.79
N ALA A 99 -4.65 -25.31 30.11
CA ALA A 99 -5.25 -25.05 31.41
C ALA A 99 -6.44 -25.97 31.69
N GLY A 100 -7.29 -26.20 30.68
CA GLY A 100 -8.41 -27.14 30.77
C GLY A 100 -7.94 -28.58 31.07
N VAL A 101 -6.88 -29.05 30.41
CA VAL A 101 -6.29 -30.37 30.66
C VAL A 101 -5.69 -30.46 32.05
N ALA A 102 -4.96 -29.44 32.51
CA ALA A 102 -4.37 -29.44 33.85
C ALA A 102 -5.45 -29.60 34.96
N ASN A 103 -6.62 -28.99 34.78
CA ASN A 103 -7.72 -29.09 35.73
C ASN A 103 -8.38 -30.47 35.79
N ILE A 104 -8.24 -31.31 34.76
CA ILE A 104 -8.70 -32.70 34.80
C ILE A 104 -7.92 -33.49 35.86
N PHE A 105 -6.64 -33.16 36.05
CA PHE A 105 -5.75 -33.88 36.97
C PHE A 105 -5.80 -33.39 38.42
N THR A 106 -6.45 -32.26 38.71
CA THR A 106 -6.42 -31.64 40.05
C THR A 106 -7.65 -31.92 40.92
N ALA A 107 -8.56 -32.83 40.53
CA ALA A 107 -9.80 -33.20 41.24
C ALA A 107 -10.78 -32.03 41.56
N TYR A 108 -10.42 -30.78 41.25
CA TYR A 108 -11.28 -29.60 41.38
C TYR A 108 -12.18 -29.48 40.16
N ALA A 109 -13.43 -29.91 40.30
CA ALA A 109 -14.46 -29.87 39.25
C ALA A 109 -14.97 -28.46 38.88
N GLY A 110 -14.42 -27.40 39.47
CA GLY A 110 -14.93 -26.02 39.37
C GLY A 110 -14.64 -25.32 38.04
N ASP A 111 -13.54 -25.67 37.35
CA ASP A 111 -13.00 -24.84 36.27
C ASP A 111 -13.20 -25.41 34.86
N ARG A 112 -14.43 -25.89 34.56
CA ARG A 112 -14.81 -26.38 33.22
C ARG A 112 -14.90 -25.29 32.15
N TRP A 113 -14.84 -24.02 32.55
CA TRP A 113 -14.98 -22.87 31.65
C TRP A 113 -13.82 -22.75 30.64
N PHE A 114 -12.61 -23.22 30.97
CA PHE A 114 -11.47 -23.23 30.04
C PHE A 114 -11.69 -24.09 28.79
N ALA A 115 -12.36 -25.24 28.93
CA ALA A 115 -12.75 -26.07 27.79
C ALA A 115 -13.75 -25.33 26.89
N GLY A 116 -14.71 -24.62 27.49
CA GLY A 116 -15.66 -23.77 26.78
C GLY A 116 -14.99 -22.61 26.02
N ILE A 117 -14.02 -21.92 26.64
CA ILE A 117 -13.25 -20.86 25.97
C ILE A 117 -12.44 -21.44 24.82
N THR A 118 -11.77 -22.59 25.02
CA THR A 118 -10.99 -23.25 23.95
C THR A 118 -11.87 -23.56 22.75
N ALA A 119 -13.04 -24.15 22.98
CA ALA A 119 -14.01 -24.47 21.94
C ALA A 119 -14.52 -23.20 21.23
N LEU A 120 -14.80 -22.13 21.98
CA LEU A 120 -15.23 -20.85 21.42
C LEU A 120 -14.15 -20.24 20.52
N LEU A 121 -12.90 -20.14 20.99
CA LEU A 121 -11.80 -19.58 20.20
C LEU A 121 -11.54 -20.38 18.92
N ALA A 122 -11.55 -21.71 19.01
CA ALA A 122 -11.44 -22.59 17.85
C ALA A 122 -12.58 -22.39 16.85
N THR A 123 -13.81 -22.23 17.36
CA THR A 123 -14.98 -21.94 16.52
C THR A 123 -14.86 -20.58 15.85
N LEU A 124 -14.40 -19.54 16.55
CA LEU A 124 -14.20 -18.21 15.96
C LEU A 124 -13.14 -18.23 14.86
N ASP A 125 -12.01 -18.91 15.08
CA ASP A 125 -10.95 -19.05 14.05
C ASP A 125 -11.48 -19.74 12.79
N LEU A 126 -12.27 -20.80 12.97
CA LEU A 126 -12.90 -21.55 11.88
C LEU A 126 -13.95 -20.72 11.13
N VAL A 127 -14.88 -20.08 11.84
CA VAL A 127 -16.00 -19.34 11.24
C VAL A 127 -15.51 -18.12 10.47
N PHE A 128 -14.50 -17.41 10.98
CA PHE A 128 -13.98 -16.23 10.30
C PHE A 128 -13.00 -16.55 9.17
N ASP A 129 -12.55 -17.80 9.06
CA ASP A 129 -11.59 -18.28 8.07
C ASP A 129 -10.39 -17.31 7.89
N LEU A 130 -9.73 -17.00 9.01
CA LEU A 130 -8.63 -16.04 9.03
C LEU A 130 -7.45 -16.53 8.17
N ARG A 131 -7.23 -17.85 8.14
CA ARG A 131 -6.20 -18.48 7.32
C ARG A 131 -6.52 -18.39 5.82
N GLY A 132 -7.74 -18.69 5.39
CA GLY A 132 -8.15 -18.54 4.00
C GLY A 132 -8.04 -17.10 3.53
N LYS A 133 -8.45 -16.13 4.37
CA LYS A 133 -8.24 -14.69 4.09
C LYS A 133 -6.77 -14.32 3.97
N ALA A 134 -5.90 -14.80 4.86
CA ALA A 134 -4.46 -14.59 4.75
C ALA A 134 -3.91 -15.13 3.42
N GLN A 135 -4.26 -16.37 3.05
CA GLN A 135 -3.82 -17.01 1.80
C GLN A 135 -4.29 -16.24 0.56
N LEU A 136 -5.54 -15.75 0.56
CA LEU A 136 -6.05 -14.90 -0.51
C LEU A 136 -5.17 -13.65 -0.69
N HIS A 137 -4.90 -12.93 0.40
CA HIS A 137 -4.06 -11.73 0.36
C HIS A 137 -2.59 -12.04 -0.02
N ASP A 138 -2.02 -13.18 0.40
CA ASP A 138 -0.67 -13.58 -0.04
C ASP A 138 -0.64 -13.86 -1.55
N SER A 139 -1.65 -14.55 -2.09
CA SER A 139 -1.79 -14.80 -3.52
C SER A 139 -1.89 -13.49 -4.32
N LEU A 140 -2.75 -12.56 -3.90
CA LEU A 140 -2.92 -11.25 -4.55
C LEU A 140 -1.61 -10.44 -4.54
N LYS A 141 -0.97 -10.33 -3.36
CA LYS A 141 0.34 -9.67 -3.19
C LYS A 141 1.38 -10.24 -4.16
N ARG A 142 1.52 -11.57 -4.24
CA ARG A 142 2.49 -12.22 -5.15
C ARG A 142 2.21 -11.89 -6.61
N ARG A 143 0.94 -11.90 -7.03
CA ARG A 143 0.54 -11.57 -8.41
C ARG A 143 0.92 -10.15 -8.80
N TYR A 144 0.76 -9.18 -7.90
CA TYR A 144 1.21 -7.80 -8.12
C TYR A 144 2.73 -7.68 -8.24
N PHE A 145 3.50 -8.34 -7.36
CA PHE A 145 4.97 -8.35 -7.50
C PHE A 145 5.46 -9.04 -8.78
N ILE A 146 4.78 -10.09 -9.25
CA ILE A 146 5.07 -10.71 -10.55
C ILE A 146 4.81 -9.73 -11.69
N LEU A 147 3.77 -8.89 -11.61
CA LEU A 147 3.52 -7.84 -12.60
C LEU A 147 4.62 -6.77 -12.60
N LEU A 148 5.07 -6.34 -11.42
CA LEU A 148 6.21 -5.43 -11.29
C LEU A 148 7.48 -6.02 -11.87
N ALA A 149 7.81 -7.29 -11.56
CA ALA A 149 8.98 -7.95 -12.12
C ALA A 149 8.95 -7.97 -13.66
N ARG A 150 7.79 -8.27 -14.26
CA ARG A 150 7.60 -8.26 -15.72
C ARG A 150 7.77 -6.87 -16.35
N LEU A 151 7.39 -5.81 -15.63
CA LEU A 151 7.61 -4.43 -16.04
C LEU A 151 9.11 -4.14 -16.13
N GLU A 152 9.87 -4.51 -15.09
CA GLU A 152 11.31 -4.28 -15.00
C GLU A 152 12.11 -5.14 -15.98
N GLU A 153 11.67 -6.38 -16.25
CA GLU A 153 12.26 -7.26 -17.26
C GLU A 153 12.24 -6.69 -18.68
N ARG A 154 11.35 -5.71 -18.95
CA ARG A 154 11.18 -5.10 -20.27
C ARG A 154 11.11 -3.58 -20.18
N PRO A 155 12.25 -2.89 -20.09
CA PRO A 155 12.30 -1.42 -20.07
C PRO A 155 11.67 -0.80 -21.32
N GLU A 156 11.88 -1.40 -22.49
CA GLU A 156 11.40 -0.92 -23.80
C GLU A 156 9.97 -1.39 -24.15
N ALA A 157 9.15 -1.68 -23.14
CA ALA A 157 7.78 -2.14 -23.36
C ALA A 157 6.90 -1.04 -23.99
N GLY A 158 6.58 -1.19 -25.28
CA GLY A 158 5.67 -0.28 -25.98
C GLY A 158 4.20 -0.35 -25.50
N ALA A 159 3.38 0.56 -26.02
CA ALA A 159 1.99 0.77 -25.59
C ALA A 159 1.12 -0.50 -25.55
N ARG A 160 1.24 -1.39 -26.55
CA ARG A 160 0.49 -2.65 -26.60
C ARG A 160 0.83 -3.59 -25.42
N GLN A 161 2.09 -3.63 -25.02
CA GLN A 161 2.55 -4.45 -23.90
C GLN A 161 2.07 -3.88 -22.57
N MET A 162 2.11 -2.54 -22.43
CA MET A 162 1.55 -1.83 -21.28
C MET A 162 0.04 -2.08 -21.14
N ALA A 163 -0.73 -1.96 -22.22
CA ALA A 163 -2.17 -2.25 -22.21
C ALA A 163 -2.47 -3.69 -21.76
N LYS A 164 -1.66 -4.67 -22.20
CA LYS A 164 -1.79 -6.07 -21.77
C LYS A 164 -1.52 -6.24 -20.27
N TRP A 165 -0.55 -5.53 -19.71
CA TRP A 165 -0.28 -5.58 -18.27
C TRP A 165 -1.35 -4.86 -17.47
N GLN A 166 -1.84 -3.71 -17.94
CA GLN A 166 -2.94 -2.99 -17.33
C GLN A 166 -4.20 -3.86 -17.26
N SER A 167 -4.53 -4.58 -18.33
CA SER A 167 -5.63 -5.55 -18.33
C SER A 167 -5.48 -6.62 -17.24
N ARG A 168 -4.25 -7.05 -16.93
CA ARG A 168 -4.00 -8.02 -15.85
C ARG A 168 -4.21 -7.43 -14.46
N ILE A 169 -3.95 -6.14 -14.26
CA ILE A 169 -4.32 -5.47 -13.01
C ILE A 169 -5.83 -5.59 -12.81
N TYR A 170 -6.64 -5.23 -13.81
CA TYR A 170 -8.10 -5.32 -13.69
C TYR A 170 -8.60 -6.74 -13.43
N SER A 171 -7.97 -7.75 -14.04
CA SER A 171 -8.30 -9.15 -13.73
C SER A 171 -8.00 -9.52 -12.27
N ILE A 172 -6.89 -9.02 -11.71
CA ILE A 172 -6.57 -9.23 -10.29
C ILE A 172 -7.56 -8.48 -9.40
N THR A 173 -7.84 -7.21 -9.70
CA THR A 173 -8.78 -6.36 -8.95
C THR A 173 -10.19 -6.93 -8.93
N ALA A 174 -10.62 -7.62 -9.99
CA ALA A 174 -11.93 -8.28 -10.02
C ALA A 174 -12.09 -9.38 -8.97
N GLU A 175 -10.98 -9.96 -8.48
CA GLU A 175 -10.99 -10.98 -7.43
C GLU A 175 -10.84 -10.38 -6.02
N GLU A 176 -10.66 -9.07 -5.90
CA GLU A 176 -10.35 -8.44 -4.62
C GLU A 176 -11.58 -8.30 -3.73
N PRO A 177 -11.45 -8.56 -2.42
CA PRO A 177 -12.46 -8.18 -1.46
C PRO A 177 -12.51 -6.66 -1.30
N VAL A 178 -13.57 -6.16 -0.66
CA VAL A 178 -13.78 -4.72 -0.41
C VAL A 178 -12.52 -4.03 0.14
N THR A 179 -12.17 -2.91 -0.47
CA THR A 179 -11.02 -2.09 -0.08
C THR A 179 -11.24 -1.38 1.26
N TYR A 180 -10.23 -1.47 2.13
CA TYR A 180 -10.16 -0.70 3.37
C TYR A 180 -9.37 0.57 3.10
N ARG A 181 -10.06 1.70 2.90
CA ARG A 181 -9.44 2.95 2.43
C ARG A 181 -8.28 3.41 3.30
N ALA A 182 -8.38 3.28 4.62
CA ALA A 182 -7.28 3.66 5.52
C ALA A 182 -6.04 2.75 5.41
N VAL A 183 -6.21 1.47 5.01
CA VAL A 183 -5.08 0.57 4.73
C VAL A 183 -4.47 0.90 3.37
N ASP A 184 -5.32 1.20 2.38
CA ASP A 184 -4.90 1.63 1.04
C ASP A 184 -4.10 2.94 1.10
N ALA A 185 -4.53 3.91 1.92
CA ALA A 185 -3.81 5.14 2.18
C ALA A 185 -2.41 4.93 2.78
N VAL A 186 -2.27 3.99 3.72
CA VAL A 186 -0.96 3.62 4.26
C VAL A 186 -0.11 2.93 3.20
N ALA A 187 -0.70 2.09 2.36
CA ALA A 187 0.00 1.42 1.26
C ALA A 187 0.43 2.39 0.14
N HIS A 188 -0.36 3.43 -0.11
CA HIS A 188 -0.03 4.55 -1.00
C HIS A 188 1.22 5.28 -0.49
N ASN A 189 1.25 5.61 0.80
CA ASN A 189 2.40 6.27 1.42
C ASN A 189 3.66 5.41 1.36
N GLU A 190 3.54 4.09 1.59
CA GLU A 190 4.65 3.15 1.46
C GLU A 190 5.18 3.06 0.02
N ALA A 191 4.28 3.13 -0.97
CA ALA A 191 4.66 3.16 -2.39
C ALA A 191 5.39 4.45 -2.74
N ILE A 192 4.95 5.61 -2.24
CA ILE A 192 5.67 6.88 -2.35
C ILE A 192 7.08 6.76 -1.79
N ASP A 193 7.20 6.25 -0.55
CA ASP A 193 8.49 6.08 0.13
C ASP A 193 9.43 5.15 -0.64
N THR A 194 8.90 4.04 -1.16
CA THR A 194 9.69 3.05 -1.90
C THR A 194 10.16 3.56 -3.26
N LEU A 195 9.32 4.34 -3.94
CA LEU A 195 9.62 4.88 -5.27
C LEU A 195 10.40 6.20 -5.21
N GLY A 196 10.61 6.76 -4.01
CA GLY A 196 11.29 8.04 -3.84
C GLY A 196 10.50 9.22 -4.41
N LEU A 197 9.16 9.13 -4.39
CA LEU A 197 8.27 10.20 -4.83
C LEU A 197 8.13 11.29 -3.76
N ASP A 198 7.50 12.41 -4.12
CA ASP A 198 7.33 13.56 -3.24
C ASP A 198 6.56 13.19 -1.96
N PRO A 199 7.12 13.43 -0.76
CA PRO A 199 6.42 13.24 0.51
C PRO A 199 5.10 14.02 0.63
N ASP A 200 4.94 15.12 -0.11
CA ASP A 200 3.73 15.95 -0.10
C ASP A 200 2.51 15.26 -0.74
N ASP A 201 2.75 14.22 -1.56
CA ASP A 201 1.72 13.36 -2.15
C ASP A 201 1.25 12.23 -1.21
N LYS A 202 1.77 12.18 0.03
CA LYS A 202 1.28 11.24 1.04
C LYS A 202 -0.10 11.62 1.52
N GLN A 203 -0.93 10.62 1.73
CA GLN A 203 -2.24 10.77 2.36
C GLN A 203 -2.09 10.91 3.87
N ALA A 204 -2.75 11.91 4.45
CA ALA A 204 -2.72 12.17 5.87
C ALA A 204 -3.84 11.39 6.59
N LEU A 205 -3.45 10.58 7.58
CA LEU A 205 -4.38 9.87 8.45
C LEU A 205 -4.29 10.39 9.89
N THR A 206 -5.44 10.51 10.54
CA THR A 206 -5.50 10.72 11.99
C THR A 206 -5.03 9.46 12.74
N LYS A 207 -4.57 9.63 13.99
CA LYS A 207 -4.17 8.50 14.86
C LYS A 207 -5.29 7.46 15.03
N SER A 208 -6.55 7.91 15.10
CA SER A 208 -7.71 7.02 15.23
C SER A 208 -7.91 6.20 13.96
N GLN A 209 -7.91 6.84 12.78
CA GLN A 209 -8.02 6.15 11.49
C GLN A 209 -6.90 5.13 11.29
N TYR A 210 -5.66 5.50 11.65
CA TYR A 210 -4.53 4.59 11.56
C TYR A 210 -4.69 3.34 12.44
N ARG A 211 -5.17 3.50 13.68
CA ARG A 211 -5.36 2.39 14.63
C ARG A 211 -6.50 1.46 14.21
N TRP A 212 -7.60 2.01 13.71
CA TRP A 212 -8.81 1.25 13.37
C TRP A 212 -8.91 0.87 11.90
N ARG A 213 -7.86 1.14 11.10
CA ARG A 213 -7.85 0.96 9.63
C ARG A 213 -8.30 -0.42 9.13
N HIS A 214 -8.10 -1.47 9.93
CA HIS A 214 -8.40 -2.83 9.50
C HIS A 214 -9.86 -3.25 9.72
N PHE A 215 -10.65 -2.45 10.44
CA PHE A 215 -12.01 -2.79 10.86
C PHE A 215 -13.09 -2.05 10.08
N TYR A 216 -12.77 -0.89 9.50
CA TYR A 216 -13.72 -0.07 8.76
C TYR A 216 -13.26 0.11 7.31
N THR A 217 -14.16 -0.15 6.36
CA THR A 217 -13.88 0.00 4.93
C THR A 217 -13.78 1.47 4.53
N ALA A 218 -14.67 2.31 5.07
CA ALA A 218 -14.82 3.73 4.76
C ALA A 218 -14.92 3.99 3.24
N GLN A 219 -15.82 3.27 2.56
CA GLN A 219 -16.07 3.47 1.13
C GLN A 219 -16.49 4.92 0.84
N GLY A 220 -15.97 5.48 -0.25
CA GLY A 220 -16.21 6.87 -0.66
C GLY A 220 -15.46 7.93 0.14
N VAL A 221 -14.66 7.55 1.15
CA VAL A 221 -13.82 8.51 1.89
C VAL A 221 -12.49 8.68 1.18
N THR A 222 -12.17 9.94 0.84
CA THR A 222 -10.86 10.37 0.37
C THR A 222 -10.10 11.01 1.53
N PHE A 223 -8.84 10.63 1.72
CA PHE A 223 -7.98 11.28 2.71
C PHE A 223 -7.27 12.49 2.10
N PRO A 224 -7.14 13.60 2.83
CA PRO A 224 -6.41 14.75 2.33
C PRO A 224 -4.93 14.43 2.16
N TYR A 225 -4.29 15.07 1.20
CA TYR A 225 -2.85 14.97 0.99
C TYR A 225 -2.09 15.85 2.00
N ALA A 226 -0.81 15.53 2.26
CA ALA A 226 0.03 16.28 3.20
C ALA A 226 0.11 17.78 2.83
N ARG A 227 0.24 18.10 1.53
CA ARG A 227 0.19 19.49 1.03
C ARG A 227 -1.12 20.24 1.33
N GLU A 228 -2.25 19.54 1.34
CA GLU A 228 -3.57 20.14 1.60
C GLU A 228 -3.72 20.44 3.10
N VAL A 229 -3.19 19.57 3.96
CA VAL A 229 -3.16 19.80 5.40
C VAL A 229 -2.21 20.93 5.76
N ALA A 230 -1.05 21.03 5.09
CA ALA A 230 -0.10 22.13 5.29
C ALA A 230 -0.71 23.49 4.92
N SER A 231 -1.34 23.60 3.74
CA SER A 231 -2.00 24.84 3.30
C SER A 231 -3.23 25.24 4.12
N ALA A 232 -3.95 24.26 4.70
CA ALA A 232 -5.03 24.53 5.66
C ALA A 232 -4.51 25.01 7.04
N GLY A 233 -3.26 24.71 7.38
CA GLY A 233 -2.62 25.17 8.62
C GLY A 233 -2.24 26.66 8.60
N ASP A 234 -1.89 27.19 7.43
CA ASP A 234 -1.51 28.60 7.21
C ASP A 234 -2.72 29.55 7.04
N SER A 235 -3.95 29.01 7.05
CA SER A 235 -5.20 29.77 6.92
C SER A 235 -5.99 29.84 8.24
N LYS A 236 -5.30 30.04 9.37
CA LYS A 236 -5.96 30.49 10.61
C LYS A 236 -5.82 32.02 10.77
N PRO A 237 -6.92 32.74 11.09
CA PRO A 237 -6.89 34.17 11.39
C PRO A 237 -6.08 34.49 12.64
#